data_AF-A0A136PAY8-F1
#
_entry.id   AF-A0A136PAY8-F1
#
_cell.length_a   1.000
_cell.length_b   1.000
_cell.length_c   1.000
_cell.angle_alpha   90.00
_cell.angle_beta   90.00
_cell.angle_gamma   90.00
#
_symmetry.space_group_name_H-M   'P 1'
#
loop_
_entity.id
_entity.type
_entity.pdbx_description
1 polymer ?
#
loop_
_entity_poly.entity_id
_entity_poly.type
_entity_poly.pdbx_seq_one_letter_code
_entity_poly.pdbx_strand_id
1 'polypeptide(L)'
;MNIPALRISIFLISAFALFSCTKEVPKELLNNQKPQQNQQQVDKNQMPDDSIHRNLSKNNTGDNTSGDTKGDPKAEEYMKIADDSEAKYLKSKSDADKKEYITKQMTAANYLMFEANLSPKKKYKPALQRYNKILEIDPKNAEALENKQQIEDIYQSMGMPIPN
;
A
#
# COMPACT_ATOMS: atom_id res chain seq x y z
N MET A 1 35.16 -44.23 6.36
CA MET A 1 35.26 -43.94 7.81
C MET A 1 34.04 -43.11 8.19
N ASN A 2 33.09 -43.73 8.91
CA ASN A 2 31.85 -43.12 9.38
C ASN A 2 32.10 -42.29 10.65
N ILE A 3 31.57 -41.08 10.72
CA ILE A 3 31.47 -40.31 11.97
C ILE A 3 29.97 -40.22 12.32
N PRO A 4 29.51 -40.75 13.46
CA PRO A 4 28.12 -40.66 13.85
C PRO A 4 27.80 -39.32 14.53
N ALA A 5 26.58 -38.84 14.24
CA ALA A 5 25.92 -37.71 14.85
C ALA A 5 25.81 -37.84 16.38
N LEU A 6 26.07 -36.74 17.09
CA LEU A 6 25.70 -36.58 18.50
C LEU A 6 24.68 -35.44 18.60
N ARG A 7 23.46 -35.80 19.00
CA ARG A 7 22.34 -34.91 19.24
C ARG A 7 22.28 -34.48 20.72
N ILE A 8 21.45 -33.46 20.94
CA ILE A 8 20.72 -33.12 22.19
C ILE A 8 21.41 -32.09 23.09
N SER A 9 20.83 -30.89 23.14
CA SER A 9 20.51 -30.26 24.43
C SER A 9 19.31 -29.33 24.27
N ILE A 10 18.21 -29.78 24.89
CA ILE A 10 16.97 -29.05 25.14
C ILE A 10 17.22 -28.15 26.35
N PHE A 11 16.99 -26.85 26.22
CA PHE A 11 16.77 -25.95 27.36
C PHE A 11 15.39 -25.31 27.15
N LEU A 12 14.35 -25.88 27.78
CA LEU A 12 13.79 -25.46 29.07
C LEU A 12 13.32 -24.00 29.09
N ILE A 13 12.05 -23.85 28.67
CA ILE A 13 10.98 -23.05 29.27
C ILE A 13 11.43 -22.07 30.37
N SER A 14 11.32 -20.78 30.08
CA SER A 14 11.07 -19.78 31.12
C SER A 14 9.82 -18.98 30.75
N ALA A 15 8.72 -19.35 31.39
CA ALA A 15 7.53 -18.51 31.47
C ALA A 15 7.88 -17.31 32.34
N PHE A 16 7.84 -16.10 31.78
CA PHE A 16 7.94 -14.87 32.57
C PHE A 16 6.61 -14.12 32.53
N ALA A 17 6.21 -13.72 33.73
CA ALA A 17 4.87 -13.38 34.15
C ALA A 17 4.25 -12.18 33.41
N LEU A 18 2.95 -12.28 33.19
CA LEU A 18 2.05 -11.19 32.87
C LEU A 18 2.01 -10.21 34.04
N PHE A 19 2.59 -9.02 33.87
CA PHE A 19 2.32 -7.88 34.74
C PHE A 19 0.92 -7.32 34.39
N SER A 20 -0.04 -7.61 35.27
CA SER A 20 -1.31 -6.90 35.37
C SER A 20 -1.21 -5.86 36.48
N CYS A 21 -1.34 -4.57 36.15
CA CYS A 21 -1.77 -3.47 37.04
C CYS A 21 -2.30 -2.32 36.14
N THR A 22 -3.62 -2.24 35.91
CA THR A 22 -4.55 -1.23 36.50
C THR A 22 -4.09 0.22 36.30
N LYS A 23 -4.58 0.93 35.28
CA LYS A 23 -5.85 1.71 35.25
C LYS A 23 -5.87 2.79 36.35
N GLU A 24 -5.72 4.05 35.97
CA GLU A 24 -6.34 5.23 36.60
C GLU A 24 -6.25 6.41 35.61
N VAL A 25 -7.37 6.77 34.96
CA VAL A 25 -7.52 8.01 34.17
C VAL A 25 -8.36 8.96 35.02
N PRO A 26 -7.83 10.11 35.46
CA PRO A 26 -8.62 11.09 36.20
C PRO A 26 -9.61 11.79 35.27
N LYS A 27 -10.91 11.70 35.59
CA LYS A 27 -12.00 12.47 35.02
C LYS A 27 -12.43 13.53 36.03
N GLU A 28 -11.76 14.67 36.10
CA GLU A 28 -12.22 15.80 36.93
C GLU A 28 -11.63 17.10 36.39
N LEU A 29 -12.29 17.69 35.39
CA LEU A 29 -12.48 19.14 35.28
C LEU A 29 -13.81 19.38 34.55
N LEU A 30 -14.91 18.99 35.20
CA LEU A 30 -16.17 19.69 35.04
C LEU A 30 -15.96 21.15 35.47
N ASN A 31 -16.15 22.11 34.58
CA ASN A 31 -16.74 23.37 35.00
C ASN A 31 -17.70 23.91 33.94
N ASN A 32 -18.92 24.14 34.42
CA ASN A 32 -20.11 24.57 33.70
C ASN A 32 -20.10 26.08 33.58
N GLN A 33 -20.21 26.62 32.36
CA GLN A 33 -20.98 27.84 32.13
C GLN A 33 -21.87 27.69 30.89
N LYS A 34 -23.09 28.20 31.07
CA LYS A 34 -24.37 27.89 30.44
C LYS A 34 -24.50 28.25 28.94
N PRO A 35 -25.56 27.72 28.28
CA PRO A 35 -25.82 27.92 26.86
C PRO A 35 -26.44 29.30 26.58
N GLN A 36 -26.04 29.93 25.47
CA GLN A 36 -26.87 30.91 24.81
C GLN A 36 -27.28 30.40 23.43
N GLN A 37 -28.58 30.11 23.36
CA GLN A 37 -29.36 29.99 22.16
C GLN A 37 -29.20 31.28 21.36
N ASN A 38 -28.91 31.16 20.07
CA ASN A 38 -29.38 32.14 19.11
C ASN A 38 -29.91 31.39 17.89
N GLN A 39 -31.21 31.12 17.94
CA GLN A 39 -31.99 30.78 16.75
C GLN A 39 -32.13 32.05 15.92
N GLN A 40 -31.41 32.14 14.82
CA GLN A 40 -31.82 32.99 13.71
C GLN A 40 -32.64 32.16 12.75
N GLN A 41 -33.89 32.60 12.62
CA GLN A 41 -34.91 32.09 11.72
C GLN A 41 -34.40 32.06 10.28
N VAL A 42 -34.52 30.92 9.61
CA VAL A 42 -34.37 30.82 8.16
C VAL A 42 -35.73 31.15 7.55
N ASP A 43 -35.83 32.38 7.03
CA ASP A 43 -36.90 32.84 6.17
C ASP A 43 -36.74 32.19 4.77
N LYS A 44 -37.85 31.74 4.19
CA LYS A 44 -37.89 31.19 2.84
C LYS A 44 -37.93 32.36 1.87
N ASN A 45 -36.81 32.67 1.22
CA ASN A 45 -36.81 33.27 -0.12
C ASN A 45 -35.44 33.13 -0.79
N GLN A 46 -35.47 32.56 -2.00
CA GLN A 46 -34.49 32.63 -3.09
C GLN A 46 -33.03 32.25 -2.81
N MET A 47 -32.63 31.12 -3.39
CA MET A 47 -31.24 30.71 -3.53
C MET A 47 -30.53 31.69 -4.49
N PRO A 48 -29.38 32.28 -4.12
CA PRO A 48 -28.57 33.06 -5.05
C PRO A 48 -27.94 32.17 -6.13
N ASP A 49 -27.97 32.66 -7.37
CA ASP A 49 -27.32 32.06 -8.54
C ASP A 49 -25.81 32.30 -8.46
N ASP A 50 -25.07 31.30 -7.99
CA ASP A 50 -23.60 31.34 -7.93
C ASP A 50 -22.99 30.99 -9.29
N SER A 51 -23.32 31.78 -10.32
CA SER A 51 -22.70 31.76 -11.64
C SER A 51 -21.30 32.42 -11.65
N ILE A 52 -20.44 32.09 -10.68
CA ILE A 52 -19.01 32.48 -10.73
C ILE A 52 -18.23 31.43 -11.55
N HIS A 53 -18.32 31.58 -12.86
CA HIS A 53 -17.45 30.88 -13.80
C HIS A 53 -16.00 31.44 -13.76
N ARG A 54 -15.09 30.60 -13.26
CA ARG A 54 -13.84 30.18 -13.92
C ARG A 54 -12.93 31.29 -14.49
N ASN A 55 -11.91 31.69 -13.72
CA ASN A 55 -10.63 32.13 -14.29
C ASN A 55 -9.62 30.97 -14.23
N LEU A 56 -8.98 30.75 -15.37
CA LEU A 56 -8.29 29.56 -15.82
C LEU A 56 -6.82 29.59 -15.35
N SER A 57 -6.51 28.93 -14.23
CA SER A 57 -5.14 28.50 -13.98
C SER A 57 -4.96 27.08 -14.52
N LYS A 58 -4.37 27.00 -15.72
CA LYS A 58 -3.85 25.77 -16.32
C LYS A 58 -2.83 25.16 -15.35
N ASN A 59 -3.12 23.97 -14.84
CA ASN A 59 -2.18 22.84 -14.67
C ASN A 59 -2.76 21.83 -13.66
N ASN A 60 -3.74 21.04 -14.09
CA ASN A 60 -3.65 19.59 -13.98
C ASN A 60 -4.84 18.98 -14.72
N THR A 61 -4.51 18.15 -15.71
CA THR A 61 -5.44 17.49 -16.60
C THR A 61 -6.18 16.40 -15.82
N GLY A 62 -7.22 16.78 -15.08
CA GLY A 62 -8.26 15.86 -14.62
C GLY A 62 -9.20 15.55 -15.79
N ASP A 63 -8.69 14.84 -16.80
CA ASP A 63 -9.54 14.25 -17.83
C ASP A 63 -10.07 12.90 -17.31
N ASN A 64 -11.22 12.96 -16.64
CA ASN A 64 -12.03 11.78 -16.34
C ASN A 64 -12.79 11.34 -17.62
N THR A 65 -12.04 10.99 -18.66
CA THR A 65 -12.57 10.40 -19.88
C THR A 65 -11.69 9.23 -20.30
N SER A 66 -12.11 8.02 -19.91
CA SER A 66 -11.80 6.76 -20.62
C SER A 66 -10.31 6.46 -20.87
N GLY A 67 -9.51 6.33 -19.81
CA GLY A 67 -8.09 5.91 -19.84
C GLY A 67 -7.84 4.43 -20.21
N ASP A 68 -8.79 3.75 -20.86
CA ASP A 68 -8.63 2.33 -21.19
C ASP A 68 -7.97 2.07 -22.56
N THR A 69 -7.88 3.07 -23.44
CA THR A 69 -7.44 2.90 -24.84
C THR A 69 -5.99 3.32 -25.13
N LYS A 70 -5.31 4.01 -24.21
CA LYS A 70 -3.85 4.25 -24.27
C LYS A 70 -3.22 3.73 -22.98
N GLY A 71 -2.38 2.70 -23.09
CA GLY A 71 -1.58 2.21 -21.96
C GLY A 71 -0.65 3.30 -21.40
N ASP A 72 0.00 3.01 -20.29
CA ASP A 72 1.03 3.87 -19.69
C ASP A 72 2.41 3.38 -20.15
N PRO A 73 3.11 4.11 -21.06
CA PRO A 73 4.40 3.67 -21.59
C PRO A 73 5.48 3.52 -20.51
N LYS A 74 5.41 4.30 -19.43
CA LYS A 74 6.34 4.17 -18.31
C LYS A 74 6.04 2.91 -17.50
N ALA A 75 4.78 2.54 -17.34
CA ALA A 75 4.43 1.28 -16.71
C ALA A 75 5.05 0.10 -17.49
N GLU A 76 4.95 0.12 -18.82
CA GLU A 76 5.58 -0.89 -19.69
C GLU A 76 7.10 -0.90 -19.55
N GLU A 77 7.74 0.27 -19.52
CA GLU A 77 9.18 0.42 -19.31
C GLU A 77 9.64 -0.17 -17.97
N TYR A 78 8.99 0.22 -16.86
CA TYR A 78 9.32 -0.30 -15.53
C TYR A 78 9.11 -1.80 -15.43
N MET A 79 8.03 -2.32 -16.02
CA MET A 79 7.78 -3.76 -16.07
C MET A 79 8.91 -4.48 -16.80
N LYS A 80 9.31 -3.98 -17.97
CA LYS A 80 10.42 -4.55 -18.74
C LYS A 80 11.74 -4.52 -17.98
N ILE A 81 12.08 -3.39 -17.35
CA ILE A 81 13.31 -3.26 -16.55
C ILE A 81 13.34 -4.27 -15.40
N ALA A 82 12.21 -4.45 -14.73
CA ALA A 82 12.09 -5.42 -13.65
C ALA A 82 12.22 -6.86 -14.15
N ASP A 83 11.63 -7.20 -15.30
CA ASP A 83 11.74 -8.53 -15.89
C ASP A 83 13.15 -8.82 -16.43
N ASP A 84 13.84 -7.82 -16.99
CA ASP A 84 15.25 -7.92 -17.38
C ASP A 84 16.15 -8.17 -16.16
N SER A 85 15.88 -7.50 -15.03
CA SER A 85 16.61 -7.72 -13.77
C SER A 85 16.39 -9.11 -13.19
N GLU A 86 15.20 -9.68 -13.35
CA GLU A 86 14.89 -11.06 -12.99
C GLU A 86 15.70 -12.03 -13.84
N ALA A 87 15.68 -11.87 -15.16
CA ALA A 87 16.47 -12.70 -16.07
C ALA A 87 17.97 -12.63 -15.74
N LYS A 88 18.49 -11.46 -15.35
CA LYS A 88 19.87 -11.27 -14.92
C LYS A 88 20.16 -12.05 -13.63
N TYR A 89 19.35 -11.86 -12.58
CA TYR A 89 19.51 -12.57 -11.31
C TYR A 89 19.35 -14.09 -11.46
N LEU A 90 18.41 -14.57 -12.28
CA LEU A 90 18.22 -16.00 -12.52
C LEU A 90 19.45 -16.64 -13.18
N LYS A 91 20.20 -15.90 -14.00
CA LYS A 91 21.43 -16.37 -14.65
C LYS A 91 22.63 -16.36 -13.72
N SER A 92 22.83 -15.29 -12.96
CA SER A 92 24.04 -15.11 -12.15
C SER A 92 23.91 -15.66 -10.74
N LYS A 93 22.70 -15.61 -10.15
CA LYS A 93 22.40 -15.89 -8.75
C LYS A 93 23.31 -15.14 -7.76
N SER A 94 23.88 -14.01 -8.19
CA SER A 94 24.80 -13.21 -7.37
C SER A 94 24.03 -12.31 -6.39
N ASP A 95 24.66 -11.97 -5.26
CA ASP A 95 24.07 -11.06 -4.28
C ASP A 95 23.86 -9.63 -4.85
N ALA A 96 24.77 -9.19 -5.73
CA ALA A 96 24.65 -7.89 -6.40
C ALA A 96 23.41 -7.86 -7.30
N ASP A 97 23.19 -8.90 -8.10
CA ASP A 97 22.03 -8.98 -8.99
C ASP A 97 20.74 -9.27 -8.22
N LYS A 98 20.81 -9.98 -7.08
CA LYS A 98 19.68 -10.13 -6.15
C LYS A 98 19.20 -8.76 -5.64
N LYS A 99 20.13 -7.90 -5.21
CA LYS A 99 19.80 -6.54 -4.74
C LYS A 99 19.21 -5.68 -5.87
N GLU A 100 19.79 -5.76 -7.07
CA GLU A 100 19.27 -5.07 -8.25
C GLU A 100 17.86 -5.56 -8.58
N TYR A 101 17.64 -6.88 -8.61
CA TYR A 101 16.33 -7.49 -8.82
C TYR A 101 15.27 -6.96 -7.85
N ILE A 102 15.54 -7.02 -6.53
CA ILE A 102 14.60 -6.52 -5.52
C ILE A 102 14.29 -5.03 -5.77
N THR A 103 15.30 -4.23 -6.06
CA THR A 103 15.15 -2.78 -6.31
C THR A 103 14.28 -2.49 -7.53
N LYS A 104 14.52 -3.20 -8.64
CA LYS A 104 13.77 -3.00 -9.89
C LYS A 104 12.33 -3.52 -9.78
N GLN A 105 12.12 -4.66 -9.12
CA GLN A 105 10.78 -5.17 -8.84
C GLN A 105 10.00 -4.19 -7.95
N MET A 106 10.61 -3.67 -6.89
CA MET A 106 9.96 -2.70 -6.00
C MET A 106 9.59 -1.42 -6.74
N THR A 107 10.51 -0.90 -7.55
CA THR A 107 10.27 0.32 -8.35
C THR A 107 9.09 0.13 -9.29
N ALA A 108 9.04 -0.99 -10.01
CA ALA A 108 7.94 -1.28 -10.92
C ALA A 108 6.61 -1.52 -10.18
N ALA A 109 6.62 -2.23 -9.06
CA ALA A 109 5.43 -2.46 -8.23
C ALA A 109 4.85 -1.14 -7.69
N ASN A 110 5.70 -0.28 -7.12
CA ASN A 110 5.31 1.03 -6.59
C ASN A 110 4.77 1.93 -7.72
N TYR A 111 5.43 1.99 -8.88
CA TYR A 111 4.93 2.77 -10.02
C TYR A 111 3.55 2.30 -10.47
N LEU A 112 3.38 0.99 -10.65
CA LEU A 112 2.09 0.40 -11.02
C LEU A 112 1.00 0.70 -9.98
N MET A 113 1.32 0.64 -8.70
CA MET A 113 0.35 0.86 -7.64
C MET A 113 -0.07 2.32 -7.52
N PHE A 114 0.88 3.24 -7.48
CA PHE A 114 0.64 4.62 -7.07
C PHE A 114 0.58 5.62 -8.22
N GLU A 115 1.37 5.42 -9.28
CA GLU A 115 1.62 6.46 -10.31
C GLU A 115 1.00 6.14 -11.67
N ALA A 116 0.85 4.86 -12.01
CA ALA A 116 0.47 4.45 -13.35
C ALA A 116 -0.95 4.96 -13.72
N ASN A 117 -1.05 5.58 -14.90
CA ASN A 117 -2.33 6.02 -15.47
C ASN A 117 -3.06 4.85 -16.15
N LEU A 118 -3.44 3.87 -15.33
CA LEU A 118 -4.09 2.64 -15.74
C LEU A 118 -5.32 2.40 -14.84
N SER A 119 -6.33 1.71 -15.37
CA SER A 119 -7.46 1.31 -14.54
C SER A 119 -7.00 0.38 -13.39
N PRO A 120 -7.67 0.40 -12.23
CA PRO A 120 -7.34 -0.45 -11.08
C PRO A 120 -7.05 -1.91 -11.43
N LYS A 121 -7.89 -2.50 -12.30
CA LYS A 121 -7.76 -3.88 -12.75
C LYS A 121 -6.47 -4.15 -13.55
N LYS A 122 -6.00 -3.15 -14.30
CA LYS A 122 -4.77 -3.25 -15.11
C LYS A 122 -3.51 -3.07 -14.27
N LYS A 123 -3.56 -2.27 -13.19
CA LYS A 123 -2.36 -1.88 -12.43
C LYS A 123 -2.12 -2.70 -11.16
N TYR A 124 -3.16 -3.09 -10.43
CA TYR A 124 -3.00 -3.79 -9.15
C TYR A 124 -2.56 -5.25 -9.30
N LYS A 125 -3.05 -5.97 -10.32
CA LYS A 125 -2.60 -7.35 -10.56
C LYS A 125 -1.09 -7.44 -10.79
N PRO A 126 -0.48 -6.71 -11.75
CA PRO A 126 0.96 -6.79 -11.96
C PRO A 126 1.76 -6.22 -10.77
N ALA A 127 1.26 -5.20 -10.06
CA ALA A 127 1.91 -4.73 -8.83
C ALA A 127 1.98 -5.82 -7.76
N LEU A 128 0.87 -6.53 -7.50
CA LEU A 128 0.80 -7.63 -6.54
C LEU A 128 1.79 -8.76 -6.88
N GLN A 129 1.86 -9.14 -8.16
CA GLN A 129 2.78 -10.17 -8.63
C GLN A 129 4.25 -9.78 -8.37
N ARG A 130 4.59 -8.50 -8.51
CA ARG A 130 5.95 -8.01 -8.25
C ARG A 130 6.28 -7.96 -6.76
N TYR A 131 5.33 -7.59 -5.90
CA TYR A 131 5.54 -7.73 -4.44
C TYR A 131 5.71 -9.19 -4.04
N ASN A 132 4.92 -10.12 -4.58
CA ASN A 132 5.09 -11.56 -4.33
C ASN A 132 6.49 -12.03 -4.74
N LYS A 133 6.98 -11.63 -5.91
CA LYS A 133 8.36 -11.89 -6.39
C LYS A 133 9.44 -11.40 -5.42
N ILE A 134 9.27 -10.21 -4.84
CA ILE A 134 10.20 -9.69 -3.82
C ILE A 134 10.16 -10.58 -2.58
N LEU A 135 8.96 -10.94 -2.12
CA LEU A 135 8.75 -11.74 -0.90
C LEU A 135 9.23 -13.19 -1.03
N GLU A 136 9.30 -13.75 -2.24
CA GLU A 136 9.96 -15.05 -2.48
C GLU A 136 11.46 -15.00 -2.17
N ILE A 137 12.10 -13.85 -2.38
CA ILE A 137 13.54 -13.65 -2.23
C ILE A 137 13.91 -13.03 -0.87
N ASP A 138 13.05 -12.16 -0.35
CA ASP A 138 13.13 -11.48 0.94
C ASP A 138 11.76 -11.51 1.65
N PRO A 139 11.43 -12.61 2.37
CA PRO A 139 10.13 -12.79 3.01
C PRO A 139 9.82 -11.79 4.12
N LYS A 140 10.82 -11.01 4.58
CA LYS A 140 10.68 -10.03 5.65
C LYS A 140 10.70 -8.59 5.13
N ASN A 141 10.58 -8.40 3.82
CA ASN A 141 10.52 -7.08 3.22
C ASN A 141 9.24 -6.36 3.66
N ALA A 142 9.37 -5.44 4.62
CA ALA A 142 8.23 -4.78 5.26
C ALA A 142 7.40 -3.98 4.26
N GLU A 143 8.05 -3.23 3.36
CA GLU A 143 7.39 -2.43 2.32
C GLU A 143 6.58 -3.32 1.35
N ALA A 144 7.16 -4.44 0.89
CA ALA A 144 6.44 -5.35 0.02
C ALA A 144 5.25 -6.04 0.71
N LEU A 145 5.37 -6.37 2.00
CA LEU A 145 4.26 -6.93 2.81
C LEU A 145 3.12 -5.93 2.95
N GLU A 146 3.44 -4.68 3.31
CA GLU A 146 2.46 -3.61 3.49
C GLU A 146 1.72 -3.31 2.18
N ASN A 147 2.46 -3.11 1.09
CA ASN A 147 1.86 -2.77 -0.19
C ASN A 147 1.07 -3.95 -0.79
N LYS A 148 1.54 -5.18 -0.58
CA LYS A 148 0.77 -6.39 -0.92
C LYS A 148 -0.58 -6.40 -0.19
N GLN A 149 -0.57 -6.21 1.14
CA GLN A 149 -1.79 -6.21 1.94
C GLN A 149 -2.76 -5.12 1.46
N GLN A 150 -2.25 -3.92 1.17
CA GLN A 150 -3.08 -2.83 0.67
C GLN A 150 -3.75 -3.19 -0.67
N ILE A 151 -3.05 -3.87 -1.59
CA ILE A 151 -3.67 -4.36 -2.84
C ILE A 151 -4.73 -5.42 -2.56
N GLU A 152 -4.46 -6.37 -1.66
CA GLU A 152 -5.42 -7.42 -1.28
C GLU A 152 -6.69 -6.83 -0.68
N ASP A 153 -6.57 -5.83 0.20
CA ASP A 153 -7.71 -5.11 0.79
C ASP A 153 -8.52 -4.38 -0.29
N ILE A 154 -7.85 -3.80 -1.29
CA ILE A 154 -8.53 -3.20 -2.45
C ILE A 154 -9.34 -4.27 -3.20
N TYR A 155 -8.79 -5.46 -3.48
CA TYR A 155 -9.53 -6.56 -4.11
C TYR A 155 -10.77 -6.96 -3.29
N GLN A 156 -10.61 -7.12 -1.98
CA GLN A 156 -11.70 -7.45 -1.08
C GLN A 156 -12.79 -6.38 -1.07
N SER A 157 -12.42 -5.10 -1.01
CA SER A 157 -13.37 -3.98 -1.04
C SER A 157 -14.17 -3.88 -2.34
N MET A 158 -13.59 -4.35 -3.45
CA MET A 158 -14.26 -4.46 -4.75
C MET A 158 -15.11 -5.73 -4.89
N GLY A 159 -15.14 -6.61 -3.89
CA GLY A 159 -15.80 -7.92 -3.97
C GLY A 159 -15.16 -8.85 -5.00
N MET A 160 -13.87 -8.66 -5.30
CA MET A 160 -13.14 -9.46 -6.27
C MET A 160 -12.20 -10.45 -5.56
N PRO A 161 -11.97 -11.64 -6.13
CA PRO A 161 -10.98 -12.56 -5.59
C PRO A 161 -9.57 -11.98 -5.73
N ILE A 162 -8.73 -12.23 -4.73
CA ILE A 162 -7.30 -11.90 -4.78
C ILE A 162 -6.64 -12.78 -5.85
N PRO A 163 -5.97 -12.19 -6.86
CA PRO A 163 -5.31 -12.97 -7.89
C PRO A 163 -4.00 -13.58 -7.36
N ASN A 164 -3.71 -14.81 -7.82
CA ASN A 164 -2.44 -15.50 -7.58
C ASN A 164 -1.33 -14.99 -8.50
#